data_AF-A0A0A1PJT4-F1
#
_entry.id   AF-A0A0A1PJT4-F1
#
_cell.length_a   1.000
_cell.length_b   1.000
_cell.length_c   1.000
_cell.angle_alpha   90.00
_cell.angle_beta   90.00
_cell.angle_gamma   90.00
#
_symmetry.space_group_name_H-M   'P 1'
#
loop_
_entity.id
_entity.type
_entity.pdbx_description
1 polymer ?
#
loop_
_entity_poly.entity_id
_entity_poly.type
_entity_poly.pdbx_seq_one_letter_code
_entity_poly.pdbx_strand_id
1 'polypeptide(L)'
;MFWYMPRFTGSALNAAALSASTAVAAGITISHRLALMTMPFGLDAAGQKEAVRMVAEKLGAAAEGSIAATVEASRFMLRSACGPMSPDDLAEGLVAIGVAAARPAARRVKANARRLARAAG
;
A
#
# COMPACT_ATOMS: atom_id res chain seq x y z
N MET A 1 22.05 21.47 -26.89
CA MET A 1 22.69 21.61 -25.57
C MET A 1 21.68 21.14 -24.51
N PHE A 2 21.75 19.86 -24.15
CA PHE A 2 20.82 19.23 -23.20
C PHE A 2 21.49 19.26 -21.83
N TRP A 3 21.01 20.10 -20.92
CA TRP A 3 21.60 20.26 -19.59
C TRP A 3 21.31 19.03 -18.72
N TYR A 4 22.35 18.24 -18.43
CA TYR A 4 22.33 17.19 -17.42
C TYR A 4 22.23 17.85 -16.03
N MET A 5 21.07 17.78 -15.38
CA MET A 5 20.84 18.31 -14.04
C MET A 5 20.68 17.19 -12.99
N PRO A 6 21.80 16.62 -12.49
CA PRO A 6 21.77 15.50 -11.53
C PRO A 6 21.13 15.84 -10.17
N ARG A 7 21.00 17.13 -9.87
CA ARG A 7 20.47 17.65 -8.59
C ARG A 7 18.95 17.52 -8.50
N PHE A 8 18.27 17.72 -9.63
CA PHE A 8 16.81 17.72 -9.72
C PHE A 8 16.28 16.28 -9.70
N THR A 9 16.98 15.37 -10.37
CA THR A 9 16.70 13.93 -10.33
C THR A 9 16.93 13.34 -8.95
N GLY A 10 18.01 13.73 -8.26
CA GLY A 10 18.30 13.28 -6.89
C GLY A 10 17.30 13.79 -5.85
N SER A 11 16.92 15.07 -5.91
CA SER A 11 15.91 15.63 -5.00
C SER A 11 14.52 15.05 -5.24
N ALA A 12 14.13 14.85 -6.51
CA ALA A 12 12.86 14.23 -6.88
C ALA A 12 12.79 12.76 -6.42
N LEU A 13 13.86 11.98 -6.60
CA LEU A 13 13.93 10.61 -6.12
C LEU A 13 13.88 10.53 -4.59
N ASN A 14 14.57 11.43 -3.89
CA ASN A 14 14.49 11.51 -2.42
C ASN A 14 13.10 11.91 -1.93
N ALA A 15 12.46 12.87 -2.58
CA ALA A 15 11.09 13.28 -2.24
C ALA A 15 10.09 12.15 -2.50
N ALA A 16 10.25 11.40 -3.60
CA ALA A 16 9.43 10.23 -3.91
C ALA A 16 9.65 9.10 -2.89
N ALA A 17 10.91 8.81 -2.54
CA ALA A 17 11.24 7.81 -1.53
C ALA A 17 10.71 8.18 -0.13
N LEU A 18 10.84 9.46 0.26
CA LEU A 18 10.28 9.98 1.51
C LEU A 18 8.76 9.94 1.51
N SER A 19 8.12 10.29 0.39
CA SER A 19 6.66 10.25 0.27
C SER A 19 6.14 8.81 0.34
N ALA A 20 6.81 7.87 -0.32
CA ALA A 20 6.47 6.46 -0.28
C ALA A 20 6.64 5.87 1.14
N SER A 21 7.76 6.15 1.81
CA SER A 21 7.98 5.67 3.18
C SER A 21 6.99 6.29 4.17
N THR A 22 6.66 7.58 4.01
CA THR A 22 5.65 8.27 4.82
C THR A 22 4.26 7.68 4.58
N ALA A 23 3.89 7.40 3.34
CA ALA A 23 2.60 6.79 3.00
C ALA A 23 2.45 5.39 3.63
N VAL A 24 3.51 4.58 3.62
CA VAL A 24 3.53 3.27 4.30
C VAL A 24 3.40 3.44 5.82
N ALA A 25 4.19 4.32 6.43
CA ALA A 25 4.15 4.57 7.87
C ALA A 25 2.78 5.10 8.34
N ALA A 26 2.18 6.00 7.57
CA ALA A 26 0.82 6.51 7.79
C ALA A 26 -0.22 5.40 7.65
N GLY A 27 -0.11 4.56 6.60
CA GLY A 27 -1.01 3.42 6.39
C GLY A 27 -0.98 2.41 7.55
N ILE A 28 0.21 2.08 8.06
CA ILE A 28 0.37 1.22 9.24
C ILE A 28 -0.26 1.88 10.47
N THR A 29 0.02 3.17 10.70
CA THR A 29 -0.49 3.91 11.86
C THR A 29 -2.00 4.02 11.85
N ILE A 30 -2.60 4.37 10.71
CA ILE A 30 -4.06 4.44 10.54
C ILE A 30 -4.67 3.06 10.77
N SER A 31 -4.09 2.01 10.19
CA SER A 31 -4.58 0.64 10.37
C SER A 31 -4.53 0.19 11.82
N HIS A 32 -3.42 0.47 12.51
CA HIS A 32 -3.24 0.15 13.93
C HIS A 32 -4.23 0.92 14.82
N ARG A 33 -4.39 2.24 14.59
CA ARG A 33 -5.36 3.05 15.34
C ARG A 33 -6.79 2.62 15.07
N LEU A 34 -7.12 2.26 13.83
CA LEU A 34 -8.44 1.73 13.48
C LEU A 34 -8.70 0.38 14.16
N ALA A 35 -7.68 -0.46 14.31
CA ALA A 35 -7.78 -1.70 15.08
C ALA A 35 -8.02 -1.42 16.59
N LEU A 36 -7.32 -0.45 17.17
CA LEU A 36 -7.56 -0.03 18.56
C LEU A 36 -8.94 0.60 18.77
N MET A 37 -9.42 1.41 17.83
CA MET A 37 -10.77 1.99 17.87
C MET A 37 -11.88 0.93 17.70
N THR A 38 -11.54 -0.22 17.12
CA THR A 38 -12.45 -1.37 17.01
C THR A 38 -12.24 -2.40 18.12
N MET A 39 -11.38 -2.11 19.11
CA MET A 39 -11.30 -2.91 20.35
C MET A 39 -12.69 -2.89 21.01
N PRO A 40 -13.31 -4.06 21.19
CA PRO A 40 -14.74 -4.11 21.39
C PRO A 40 -15.10 -3.87 22.84
N PHE A 41 -15.50 -2.66 23.17
CA PHE A 41 -16.40 -2.46 24.30
C PHE A 41 -17.80 -2.91 23.84
N GLY A 42 -18.21 -4.13 24.23
CA GLY A 42 -19.59 -4.62 24.05
C GLY A 42 -19.85 -5.62 22.92
N LEU A 43 -18.84 -6.22 22.27
CA LEU A 43 -19.09 -7.37 21.37
C LEU A 43 -19.18 -8.68 22.15
N ASP A 44 -20.11 -9.53 21.74
CA ASP A 44 -20.18 -10.93 22.16
C ASP A 44 -18.96 -11.73 21.68
N ALA A 45 -18.80 -12.97 22.16
CA ALA A 45 -17.64 -13.80 21.83
C ALA A 45 -17.47 -14.03 20.31
N ALA A 46 -18.57 -14.06 19.56
CA ALA A 46 -18.55 -14.19 18.10
C ALA A 46 -18.02 -12.92 17.42
N GLY A 47 -18.49 -11.74 17.84
CA GLY A 47 -18.03 -10.45 17.36
C GLY A 47 -16.56 -10.19 17.68
N GLN A 48 -16.08 -10.62 18.85
CA GLN A 48 -14.65 -10.54 19.20
C GLN A 48 -13.79 -11.41 18.28
N LYS A 49 -14.22 -12.65 18.00
CA LYS A 49 -13.51 -13.56 17.10
C LYS A 49 -13.44 -13.01 15.67
N GLU A 50 -14.53 -12.44 15.17
CA GLU A 50 -14.56 -11.81 13.84
C GLU A 50 -13.72 -10.53 13.80
N ALA A 51 -13.68 -9.73 14.87
CA ALA A 51 -12.81 -8.55 14.96
C ALA A 51 -11.32 -8.95 14.87
N VAL A 52 -10.89 -9.96 15.63
CA VAL A 52 -9.51 -10.49 15.57
C VAL A 52 -9.20 -11.02 14.17
N ARG A 53 -10.13 -11.75 13.54
CA ARG A 53 -9.98 -12.23 12.16
C ARG A 53 -9.79 -11.06 11.18
N MET A 54 -10.60 -10.01 11.28
CA MET A 54 -10.48 -8.84 10.42
C MET A 54 -9.14 -8.13 10.59
N VAL A 55 -8.61 -8.04 11.81
CA VAL A 55 -7.27 -7.46 12.06
C VAL A 55 -6.19 -8.32 11.40
N ALA A 56 -6.24 -9.64 11.57
CA ALA A 56 -5.29 -10.55 10.93
C ALA A 56 -5.34 -10.46 9.39
N GLU A 57 -6.54 -10.38 8.81
CA GLU A 57 -6.72 -10.19 7.37
C GLU A 57 -6.12 -8.86 6.88
N LYS A 58 -6.28 -7.76 7.63
CA LYS A 58 -5.68 -6.45 7.32
C LYS A 58 -4.16 -6.50 7.39
N LEU A 59 -3.59 -7.11 8.43
CA LEU A 59 -2.13 -7.27 8.58
C LEU A 59 -1.55 -8.12 7.44
N GLY A 60 -2.21 -9.22 7.08
CA GLY A 60 -1.81 -10.03 5.93
C GLY A 60 -1.88 -9.25 4.61
N ALA A 61 -2.91 -8.41 4.42
CA ALA A 61 -3.01 -7.53 3.26
C ALA A 61 -1.88 -6.51 3.19
N ALA A 62 -1.53 -5.91 4.32
CA ALA A 62 -0.44 -4.94 4.42
C ALA A 62 0.91 -5.59 4.11
N ALA A 63 1.19 -6.78 4.67
CA ALA A 63 2.42 -7.52 4.37
C ALA A 63 2.53 -7.88 2.88
N GLU A 64 1.46 -8.45 2.30
CA GLU A 64 1.40 -8.80 0.88
C GLU A 64 1.56 -7.55 -0.02
N GLY A 65 0.93 -6.43 0.36
CA GLY A 65 1.03 -5.15 -0.32
C GLY A 65 2.45 -4.59 -0.32
N SER A 66 3.13 -4.63 0.83
CA SER A 66 4.53 -4.18 0.96
C SER A 66 5.49 -4.99 0.10
N ILE A 67 5.29 -6.31 0.03
CA ILE A 67 6.10 -7.19 -0.84
C ILE A 67 5.85 -6.84 -2.31
N ALA A 68 4.58 -6.72 -2.72
CA ALA A 68 4.22 -6.38 -4.10
C ALA A 68 4.75 -4.98 -4.51
N ALA A 69 4.67 -4.01 -3.61
CA ALA A 69 5.21 -2.67 -3.82
C ALA A 69 6.73 -2.70 -3.99
N THR A 70 7.45 -3.48 -3.18
CA THR A 70 8.90 -3.66 -3.29
C THR A 70 9.28 -4.23 -4.64
N VAL A 71 8.56 -5.25 -5.12
CA VAL A 71 8.81 -5.86 -6.44
C VAL A 71 8.66 -4.83 -7.57
N GLU A 72 7.59 -4.03 -7.55
CA GLU A 72 7.40 -2.98 -8.58
C GLU A 72 8.42 -1.84 -8.45
N ALA A 73 8.81 -1.48 -7.23
CA ALA A 73 9.86 -0.48 -7.00
C ALA A 73 11.21 -0.96 -7.56
N SER A 74 11.56 -2.23 -7.36
CA SER A 74 12.77 -2.82 -7.96
C SER A 74 12.69 -2.84 -9.48
N ARG A 75 11.53 -3.19 -10.07
CA ARG A 75 11.33 -3.15 -11.52
C ARG A 75 11.47 -1.74 -12.07
N PHE A 76 10.89 -0.75 -11.40
CA PHE A 76 11.02 0.65 -11.76
C PHE A 76 12.48 1.11 -11.70
N MET A 77 13.21 0.80 -10.62
CA MET A 77 14.62 1.11 -10.48
C MET A 77 15.48 0.47 -11.59
N LEU A 78 15.24 -0.80 -11.92
CA LEU A 78 15.94 -1.47 -13.03
C LEU A 78 15.70 -0.78 -14.37
N ARG A 79 14.44 -0.44 -14.70
CA ARG A 79 14.12 0.31 -15.92
C ARG A 79 14.81 1.66 -15.96
N SER A 80 14.81 2.38 -14.83
CA SER A 80 15.47 3.68 -14.70
C SER A 80 16.99 3.63 -14.89
N ALA A 81 17.62 2.49 -14.62
CA ALA A 81 19.05 2.29 -14.82
C ALA A 81 19.45 1.96 -16.27
N CYS A 82 18.49 1.52 -17.10
CA CYS A 82 18.75 1.08 -18.47
C CYS A 82 18.67 2.20 -19.53
N GLY A 83 18.39 3.45 -19.15
CA GLY A 83 18.32 4.56 -20.10
C GLY A 83 17.66 5.82 -19.53
N PRO A 84 17.56 6.89 -20.33
CA PRO A 84 16.88 8.12 -19.92
C PRO A 84 15.38 7.85 -19.68
N MET A 85 14.86 8.31 -18.54
CA MET A 85 13.42 8.30 -18.23
C MET A 85 12.76 9.61 -18.65
N SER A 86 11.57 9.50 -19.25
CA SER A 86 10.65 10.61 -19.40
C SER A 86 9.88 10.87 -18.10
N PRO A 87 9.25 12.05 -17.94
CA PRO A 87 8.33 12.32 -16.84
C PRO A 87 7.16 11.33 -16.76
N ASP A 88 6.68 10.84 -17.91
CA ASP A 88 5.58 9.87 -17.99
C ASP A 88 6.02 8.50 -17.44
N ASP A 89 7.25 8.06 -17.75
CA ASP A 89 7.80 6.81 -17.21
C ASP A 89 7.91 6.84 -15.67
N LEU A 90 8.27 8.00 -15.12
CA LEU A 90 8.32 8.22 -13.67
C LEU A 90 6.91 8.15 -13.06
N ALA A 91 5.94 8.84 -13.67
CA ALA A 91 4.56 8.83 -13.19
C ALA A 91 3.96 7.43 -13.23
N GLU A 92 4.14 6.70 -14.34
CA GLU A 92 3.68 5.33 -14.50
C GLU A 92 4.33 4.39 -13.46
N GLY A 93 5.64 4.52 -13.23
CA GLY A 93 6.36 3.75 -12.24
C GLY A 93 5.82 3.93 -10.82
N LEU A 94 5.60 5.18 -10.41
CA LEU A 94 5.04 5.50 -9.10
C LEU A 94 3.60 4.99 -8.94
N VAL A 95 2.77 5.13 -9.99
CA VAL A 95 1.39 4.60 -10.00
C VAL A 95 1.40 3.07 -9.89
N ALA A 96 2.28 2.38 -10.63
CA ALA A 96 2.39 0.93 -10.59
C ALA A 96 2.73 0.41 -9.18
N ILE A 97 3.68 1.07 -8.49
CA ILE A 97 4.03 0.76 -7.09
C ILE A 97 2.81 0.95 -6.18
N GLY A 98 2.11 2.08 -6.30
CA GLY A 98 0.92 2.37 -5.50
C GLY A 98 -0.21 1.36 -5.73
N VAL A 99 -0.47 1.00 -6.99
CA VAL A 99 -1.47 -0.02 -7.36
C VAL A 99 -1.08 -1.38 -6.79
N ALA A 100 0.18 -1.78 -6.91
CA ALA A 100 0.67 -3.04 -6.35
C ALA A 100 0.51 -3.10 -4.82
N ALA A 101 0.81 -2.01 -4.13
CA ALA A 101 0.62 -1.88 -2.68
C ALA A 101 -0.85 -2.03 -2.25
N ALA A 102 -1.77 -1.42 -3.00
CA ALA A 102 -3.19 -1.34 -2.63
C ALA A 102 -4.01 -2.59 -3.04
N ARG A 103 -3.58 -3.33 -4.07
CA ARG A 103 -4.34 -4.43 -4.67
C ARG A 103 -4.75 -5.52 -3.67
N PRO A 104 -3.89 -5.99 -2.73
CA PRO A 104 -4.28 -7.02 -1.75
C PRO A 104 -5.38 -6.57 -0.79
N ALA A 105 -5.35 -5.30 -0.37
CA ALA A 105 -6.38 -4.71 0.47
C ALA A 105 -7.71 -4.61 -0.29
N ALA A 106 -7.69 -4.10 -1.53
CA ALA A 106 -8.88 -3.99 -2.38
C ALA A 106 -9.56 -5.35 -2.63
N ARG A 107 -8.77 -6.41 -2.88
CA ARG A 107 -9.30 -7.78 -3.03
C ARG A 107 -10.01 -8.27 -1.76
N ARG A 108 -9.39 -8.07 -0.59
CA ARG A 108 -9.96 -8.51 0.70
C ARG A 108 -11.18 -7.72 1.10
N VAL A 109 -11.21 -6.40 0.86
CA VAL A 109 -12.42 -5.57 1.08
C VAL A 109 -13.59 -6.10 0.23
N LYS A 110 -13.35 -6.39 -1.05
CA LYS A 110 -14.37 -6.95 -1.95
C LYS A 110 -14.86 -8.33 -1.49
N ALA A 111 -13.95 -9.19 -1.03
CA ALA A 111 -14.30 -10.50 -0.50
C ALA A 111 -15.11 -10.40 0.80
N ASN A 112 -14.72 -9.51 1.72
CA ASN A 112 -15.42 -9.26 2.97
C ASN A 112 -16.81 -8.68 2.75
N ALA A 113 -16.96 -7.70 1.86
CA ALA A 113 -18.26 -7.16 1.49
C ALA A 113 -19.21 -8.25 0.96
N ARG A 114 -18.72 -9.16 0.12
CA ARG A 114 -19.49 -10.31 -0.39
C ARG A 114 -19.89 -11.28 0.71
N ARG A 115 -18.98 -11.57 1.67
CA ARG A 115 -19.27 -12.46 2.80
C ARG A 115 -20.35 -11.87 3.70
N LEU A 116 -20.22 -10.59 4.05
CA LEU A 116 -21.18 -9.90 4.90
C LEU A 116 -22.55 -9.78 4.24
N ALA A 117 -22.62 -9.47 2.95
CA ALA A 117 -23.87 -9.44 2.20
C ALA A 117 -24.61 -10.79 2.20
N ARG A 118 -23.88 -11.91 2.21
CA ARG A 118 -24.46 -13.26 2.31
C ARG A 118 -24.88 -13.66 3.72
N ALA A 119 -24.31 -13.04 4.75
CA ALA A 119 -24.67 -13.32 6.13
C ALA A 119 -25.89 -12.50 6.58
N ALA A 120 -26.22 -11.43 5.86
CA ALA A 120 -27.31 -10.51 6.17
C ALA A 120 -28.62 -10.79 5.39
N GLY A 121 -28.61 -11.74 4.45
CA GLY A 121 -29.79 -12.20 3.70
C GLY A 121 -30.02 -13.68 3.91
#